data_AF-A0A354F4N5-F1
#
_entry.id   AF-A0A354F4N5-F1
#
_cell.length_a   1.000
_cell.length_b   1.000
_cell.length_c   1.000
_cell.angle_alpha   90.00
_cell.angle_beta   90.00
_cell.angle_gamma   90.00
#
_symmetry.space_group_name_H-M   'P 1'
#
loop_
_entity.id
_entity.type
_entity.pdbx_description
1 polymer ?
#
loop_
_entity_poly.entity_id
_entity_poly.type
_entity_poly.pdbx_seq_one_letter_code
_entity_poly.pdbx_strand_id
1 'polypeptide(L)'
;MLSELGFQIDTGIFIYRKMDREEKLIEKNIDLSAEFSRYVFEHPEIENEIPMDAEIVFLPDFDQELKEHNLQIGKNIEASGGKVVYVTIKSIRPKILSRIEELELHSHS
;
A
#
# COMPACT_ATOMS: atom_id res chain seq x y z
N MET A 1 11.82 -6.43 18.79
CA MET A 1 11.90 -7.89 18.95
C MET A 1 11.28 -8.51 17.70
N LEU A 2 12.16 -8.89 16.76
CA LEU A 2 12.05 -9.84 15.63
C LEU A 2 10.75 -9.91 14.79
N SER A 3 10.83 -9.44 13.54
CA SER A 3 10.40 -10.21 12.35
C SER A 3 10.87 -9.51 11.06
N GLU A 4 12.03 -9.92 10.55
CA GLU A 4 12.49 -9.59 9.19
C GLU A 4 12.67 -10.94 8.46
N LEU A 5 11.89 -11.17 7.41
CA LEU A 5 11.95 -12.40 6.61
C LEU A 5 13.22 -12.38 5.74
N GLY A 6 14.16 -13.27 6.03
CA GLY A 6 15.36 -13.49 5.20
C GLY A 6 15.10 -14.47 4.06
N PHE A 7 15.71 -14.25 2.90
CA PHE A 7 15.75 -15.23 1.80
C PHE A 7 17.12 -15.93 1.77
N GLN A 8 17.12 -17.25 1.58
CA GLN A 8 18.33 -18.05 1.48
C GLN A 8 18.79 -18.12 0.03
N ILE A 9 20.02 -17.69 -0.25
CA ILE A 9 20.74 -18.02 -1.49
C ILE A 9 21.73 -19.17 -1.22
N ASP A 10 21.86 -20.07 -2.20
CA ASP A 10 22.66 -21.32 -2.15
C ASP A 10 24.17 -21.16 -1.83
N THR A 11 24.63 -19.94 -1.60
CA THR A 11 26.00 -19.62 -1.21
C THR A 11 26.18 -19.42 0.31
N GLY A 12 25.13 -19.62 1.12
CA GLY A 12 25.23 -19.57 2.58
C GLY A 12 25.45 -18.16 3.16
N ILE A 13 25.20 -17.10 2.37
CA ILE A 13 25.33 -15.70 2.80
C ILE A 13 23.93 -15.13 3.06
N PHE A 14 23.63 -14.81 4.33
CA PHE A 14 22.47 -13.98 4.69
C PHE A 14 22.82 -12.51 4.42
N ILE A 15 22.37 -12.00 3.27
CA ILE A 15 22.51 -10.56 2.97
C ILE A 15 21.27 -9.85 3.55
N TYR A 16 21.45 -9.12 4.64
CA TYR A 16 20.44 -8.17 5.13
C TYR A 16 20.38 -6.99 4.15
N ARG A 17 19.51 -7.07 3.14
CA ARG A 17 19.25 -5.92 2.27
C ARG A 17 18.40 -4.92 3.05
N LYS A 18 19.02 -3.85 3.53
CA LYS A 18 18.31 -2.68 4.02
C LYS A 18 17.50 -2.09 2.87
N MET A 19 16.17 -2.24 2.90
CA MET A 19 15.28 -1.53 1.97
C MET A 19 15.56 -0.04 2.04
N ASP A 20 15.71 0.58 0.88
CA ASP A 20 15.89 2.02 0.80
C ASP A 20 14.57 2.76 1.09
N ARG A 21 14.66 4.08 1.24
CA ARG A 21 13.52 4.90 1.62
C ARG A 21 12.43 4.88 0.54
N GLU A 22 12.82 4.89 -0.73
CA GLU A 22 11.87 4.94 -1.85
C GLU A 22 11.09 3.62 -1.94
N GLU A 23 11.78 2.48 -1.81
CA GLU A 23 11.16 1.16 -1.74
C GLU A 23 10.08 1.08 -0.66
N LYS A 24 10.35 1.63 0.53
CA LYS A 24 9.37 1.66 1.63
C LYS A 24 8.14 2.51 1.32
N LEU A 25 8.33 3.66 0.65
CA LEU A 25 7.21 4.52 0.27
C LEU A 25 6.37 3.87 -0.84
N ILE A 26 7.02 3.16 -1.77
CA ILE A 26 6.35 2.37 -2.81
C ILE A 26 5.53 1.24 -2.19
N GLU A 27 6.12 0.46 -1.28
CA GLU A 27 5.43 -0.65 -0.59
C GLU A 27 4.18 -0.15 0.15
N LYS A 28 4.29 0.96 0.90
CA LYS A 28 3.14 1.56 1.57
C LYS A 28 2.04 1.99 0.59
N ASN A 29 2.40 2.56 -0.57
CA ASN A 29 1.42 2.95 -1.59
C ASN A 29 0.76 1.74 -2.26
N ILE A 30 1.47 0.63 -2.44
CA ILE A 30 0.90 -0.63 -2.92
C ILE A 30 -0.15 -1.16 -1.91
N ASP A 31 0.19 -1.16 -0.62
CA ASP A 31 -0.74 -1.56 0.44
C ASP A 31 -1.99 -0.66 0.48
N LEU A 32 -1.81 0.66 0.42
CA LEU A 32 -2.93 1.61 0.38
C LEU A 32 -3.81 1.41 -0.88
N SER A 33 -3.20 1.13 -2.03
CA SER A 33 -3.91 0.86 -3.27
C SER A 33 -4.78 -0.39 -3.17
N ALA A 34 -4.26 -1.46 -2.57
CA ALA A 34 -5.00 -2.69 -2.35
C ALA A 34 -6.20 -2.49 -1.40
N GLU A 35 -6.01 -1.75 -0.30
CA GLU A 35 -7.11 -1.43 0.62
C GLU A 35 -8.14 -0.49 -0.01
N PHE A 36 -7.69 0.52 -0.76
CA PHE A 36 -8.59 1.42 -1.48
C PHE A 36 -9.43 0.68 -2.51
N SER A 37 -8.84 -0.26 -3.25
CA SER A 37 -9.56 -1.09 -4.22
C SER A 37 -10.66 -1.93 -3.55
N ARG A 38 -10.40 -2.48 -2.35
CA ARG A 38 -11.44 -3.19 -1.56
C ARG A 38 -12.53 -2.24 -1.10
N TYR A 39 -12.16 -1.04 -0.66
CA TYR A 39 -13.12 -0.03 -0.23
C TYR A 39 -14.04 0.38 -1.38
N VAL A 40 -13.50 0.68 -2.57
CA VAL A 40 -14.30 1.02 -3.76
C VAL A 40 -15.20 -0.14 -4.19
N PHE A 41 -14.74 -1.39 -4.05
CA PHE A 41 -15.59 -2.56 -4.32
C PHE A 41 -16.83 -2.62 -3.41
N GLU A 42 -16.69 -2.23 -2.13
CA GLU A 42 -17.80 -2.13 -1.18
C GLU A 42 -18.63 -0.84 -1.36
N HIS A 43 -18.06 0.17 -2.03
CA HIS A 43 -18.60 1.53 -2.22
C HIS A 43 -18.49 1.99 -3.69
N PRO A 44 -19.21 1.34 -4.63
CA PRO A 44 -19.08 1.60 -6.07
C PRO A 44 -19.46 3.01 -6.50
N GLU A 45 -20.21 3.76 -5.68
CA GLU A 45 -20.52 5.17 -5.92
C GLU A 45 -19.27 6.04 -6.09
N ILE A 46 -18.16 5.68 -5.42
CA ILE A 46 -16.89 6.40 -5.46
C ILE A 46 -16.22 6.28 -6.82
N GLU A 47 -16.37 5.14 -7.50
CA GLU A 47 -15.78 4.93 -8.83
C GLU A 47 -16.30 5.97 -9.84
N ASN A 48 -17.57 6.38 -9.72
CA ASN A 48 -18.17 7.39 -10.59
C ASN A 48 -17.62 8.81 -10.35
N GLU A 49 -16.97 9.05 -9.21
CA GLU A 49 -16.37 10.34 -8.86
C GLU A 49 -14.93 10.47 -9.37
N ILE A 50 -14.31 9.37 -9.83
CA ILE A 50 -12.92 9.34 -10.28
C ILE A 50 -12.88 9.44 -11.82
N PRO A 51 -12.30 10.51 -12.39
CA PRO A 51 -12.10 10.59 -13.83
C PRO A 51 -11.19 9.47 -14.34
N MET A 52 -11.55 8.83 -15.45
CA MET A 52 -10.76 7.74 -16.04
C MET A 52 -9.31 8.13 -16.38
N ASP A 53 -9.04 9.42 -16.61
CA ASP A 53 -7.74 9.96 -16.99
C ASP A 53 -7.01 10.67 -15.85
N ALA A 54 -7.42 10.43 -14.61
CA ALA A 54 -6.78 10.99 -13.43
C ALA A 54 -5.90 9.97 -12.70
N GLU A 55 -4.75 10.45 -12.23
CA GLU A 55 -3.87 9.72 -11.33
C GLU A 55 -4.39 9.84 -9.89
N ILE A 56 -4.43 8.72 -9.16
CA ILE A 56 -4.84 8.71 -7.75
C ILE A 56 -3.61 8.92 -6.87
N VAL A 57 -3.69 9.89 -5.97
CA VAL A 57 -2.63 10.20 -5.00
C VAL A 57 -3.18 10.05 -3.59
N PHE A 58 -2.65 9.08 -2.83
CA PHE A 58 -3.06 8.82 -1.46
C PHE A 58 -2.40 9.79 -0.47
N LEU A 59 -3.23 10.38 0.41
CA LEU A 59 -2.81 11.29 1.48
C LEU A 59 -3.24 10.72 2.84
N PRO A 60 -2.47 9.79 3.43
CA PRO A 60 -2.80 9.22 4.73
C PRO A 60 -2.53 10.20 5.88
N ASP A 61 -3.53 10.44 6.74
CA ASP A 61 -3.35 11.33 7.90
C ASP A 61 -2.51 10.70 9.02
N PHE A 62 -2.34 9.37 8.99
CA PHE A 62 -1.57 8.59 9.97
C PHE A 62 -0.10 8.37 9.57
N ASP A 63 0.32 8.83 8.38
CA ASP A 63 1.70 8.72 7.90
C ASP A 63 2.12 10.03 7.20
N GLN A 64 2.62 10.97 8.00
CA GLN A 64 2.99 12.30 7.52
C GLN A 64 4.09 12.28 6.45
N GLU A 65 5.07 11.38 6.59
CA GLU A 65 6.16 11.26 5.62
C GLU A 65 5.62 10.81 4.26
N LEU A 66 4.77 9.78 4.23
CA LEU A 66 4.16 9.31 3.00
C LEU A 66 3.24 10.38 2.39
N LYS A 67 2.45 11.07 3.23
CA LYS A 67 1.56 12.14 2.80
C LYS A 67 2.31 13.29 2.12
N GLU A 68 3.40 13.78 2.70
CA GLU A 68 4.20 14.87 2.13
C GLU A 68 4.86 14.45 0.82
N HIS A 69 5.42 13.24 0.77
CA HIS A 69 6.02 12.68 -0.43
C HIS A 69 5.00 12.55 -1.58
N ASN A 70 3.84 11.94 -1.30
CA ASN A 70 2.78 11.74 -2.28
C ASN A 70 2.18 13.06 -2.75
N LEU A 71 2.01 14.03 -1.85
CA LEU A 71 1.55 15.37 -2.23
C LEU A 71 2.49 16.04 -3.24
N GLN A 72 3.80 15.89 -3.06
CA GLN A 72 4.77 16.42 -4.02
C GLN A 72 4.69 15.72 -5.38
N ILE A 73 4.48 14.39 -5.41
CA ILE A 73 4.24 13.64 -6.65
C ILE A 73 3.01 14.17 -7.38
N GLY A 74 1.88 14.32 -6.67
CA GLY A 74 0.65 14.85 -7.26
C GLY A 74 0.85 16.24 -7.85
N LYS A 75 1.50 17.14 -7.12
CA LYS A 75 1.81 18.49 -7.62
C LYS A 75 2.68 18.49 -8.87
N ASN A 76 3.62 17.55 -8.97
CA ASN A 76 4.47 17.40 -10.15
C ASN A 76 3.66 16.91 -11.37
N ILE A 77 2.66 16.03 -11.16
CA ILE A 77 1.74 15.57 -12.21
C ILE A 77 0.83 16.72 -12.67
N GLU A 78 0.27 17.49 -11.73
CA GLU A 78 -0.54 18.68 -12.07
C GLU A 78 0.29 19.70 -12.86
N ALA A 79 1.55 19.94 -12.45
CA ALA A 79 2.46 20.86 -13.14
C ALA A 79 2.81 20.41 -14.56
N SER A 80 2.76 19.11 -14.86
CA SER A 80 2.92 18.57 -16.22
C SER A 80 1.62 18.50 -17.02
N GLY A 81 0.50 18.97 -16.46
CA GLY A 81 -0.82 19.01 -17.08
C GLY A 81 -1.65 17.75 -16.90
N GLY A 82 -1.19 16.80 -16.08
CA GLY A 82 -1.97 15.63 -15.68
C GLY A 82 -3.10 15.99 -14.71
N LYS A 83 -4.13 15.16 -14.67
CA LYS A 83 -5.21 15.26 -13.69
C LYS A 83 -4.88 14.40 -12.48
N VAL A 84 -5.13 14.93 -11.28
CA VAL A 84 -4.88 14.20 -10.03
C VAL A 84 -6.15 14.19 -9.18
N VAL A 85 -6.47 13.02 -8.62
CA VAL A 85 -7.45 12.88 -7.56
C VAL A 85 -6.72 12.60 -6.26
N TYR A 86 -6.83 13.52 -5.31
CA TYR A 86 -6.27 13.35 -3.98
C TYR A 86 -7.25 12.62 -3.07
N VAL A 87 -6.85 11.45 -2.57
CA VAL A 87 -7.66 10.62 -1.67
C VAL A 87 -7.09 10.74 -0.27
N THR A 88 -7.82 11.41 0.63
CA THR A 88 -7.44 11.51 2.04
C THR A 88 -7.93 10.29 2.81
N ILE A 89 -6.98 9.51 3.37
CA ILE A 89 -7.28 8.34 4.18
C ILE A 89 -7.07 8.72 5.65
N LYS A 90 -8.17 8.96 6.36
CA LYS A 90 -8.14 9.44 7.75
C LYS A 90 -7.61 8.38 8.73
N SER A 91 -7.94 7.11 8.48
CA SER A 91 -7.56 5.98 9.34
C SER A 91 -7.75 4.67 8.60
N ILE A 92 -6.99 3.64 8.96
CA ILE A 92 -7.17 2.26 8.50
C ILE A 92 -7.60 1.41 9.69
N ARG A 93 -8.59 0.54 9.49
CA ARG A 93 -8.98 -0.43 10.52
C ARG A 93 -7.81 -1.40 10.72
N PRO A 94 -7.46 -1.76 11.97
CA PRO A 94 -6.45 -2.78 12.22
C PRO A 94 -6.79 -4.04 11.42
N LYS A 95 -5.78 -4.71 10.85
CA LYS A 95 -5.98 -6.03 10.24
C LYS A 95 -6.61 -6.92 11.31
N ILE A 96 -7.90 -7.22 11.13
CA ILE A 96 -8.61 -8.14 12.01
C ILE A 96 -7.87 -9.47 11.97
N LEU A 97 -7.67 -10.07 13.15
CA LEU A 97 -7.11 -11.40 13.27
C LEU A 97 -7.93 -12.39 12.44
N SER A 98 -7.29 -13.49 12.05
CA SER A 98 -7.95 -14.55 11.29
C SER A 98 -9.30 -14.92 11.93
N ARG A 99 -10.33 -15.03 11.10
CA ARG A 99 -11.65 -15.53 11.51
C ARG A 99 -11.73 -17.06 11.50
N ILE A 100 -10.63 -17.74 11.20
CA ILE A 100 -10.55 -19.20 11.20
C ILE A 100 -10.55 -19.67 12.66
N GLU A 101 -11.57 -20.41 13.03
CA GLU A 101 -11.68 -21.00 14.38
C GLU A 101 -10.83 -22.28 14.48
N GLU A 102 -10.80 -23.10 13.43
CA GLU A 102 -10.02 -24.34 13.37
C GLU A 102 -9.44 -24.56 11.95
N LEU A 103 -8.20 -25.04 11.87
CA LEU A 103 -7.48 -25.33 10.63
C LEU A 103 -6.78 -26.68 10.75
N GLU A 104 -7.00 -27.57 9.80
CA GLU A 104 -6.24 -28.82 9.63
C GLU A 104 -5.38 -28.77 8.37
N LEU A 105 -4.14 -29.25 8.46
CA LEU A 105 -3.19 -29.34 7.35
C LEU A 105 -2.95 -30.82 7.02
N HIS A 106 -3.10 -31.20 5.75
CA HIS A 106 -2.75 -32.53 5.27
C HIS A 106 -1.70 -32.42 4.17
N SER A 107 -0.55 -33.06 4.39
CA SER A 107 0.46 -33.30 3.35
C SER A 107 0.29 -34.71 2.80
N HIS A 108 0.35 -34.84 1.48
CA HIS A 108 0.49 -36.14 0.82
C HIS A 108 1.86 -36.18 0.14
N SER A 109 2.60 -37.26 0.42
CA SER A 109 3.92 -37.57 -0.16
C SER A 109 3.79 -38.12 -1.58
#